data_AF-A0A1G9YNB2-F1
#
_entry.id   AF-A0A1G9YNB2-F1
#
_cell.length_a   1.000
_cell.length_b   1.000
_cell.length_c   1.000
_cell.angle_alpha   90.00
_cell.angle_beta   90.00
_cell.angle_gamma   90.00
#
_symmetry.space_group_name_H-M   'P 1'
#
loop_
_entity.id
_entity.type
_entity.pdbx_description
1 polymer ?
#
loop_
_entity_poly.entity_id
_entity_poly.type
_entity_poly.pdbx_seq_one_letter_code
_entity_poly.pdbx_strand_id
1 'polypeptide(L)'
;MRIWQCLFKGLDWDSRIEAHQLKIVQRTKKDIRLFQLWKKSPYIEVRIAAIYKLKNQEMLSRIAQTEHVDELRYEAVRKLTDKTLLAKIAIEDESDYIRHVAHRKYACRKGVNLWDASEMDADAEKVLSAIIERNAHLHFLATGQRADEEWW
;
A
#
# COMPACT_ATOMS: atom_id res chain seq x y z
N MET A 1 -11.11 20.55 -10.22
CA MET A 1 -11.43 19.35 -11.03
C MET A 1 -10.45 19.17 -12.20
N ARG A 2 -9.19 19.64 -12.11
CA ARG A 2 -8.22 19.65 -13.23
C ARG A 2 -6.84 19.04 -12.91
N ILE A 3 -6.56 18.68 -11.66
CA ILE A 3 -5.26 18.09 -11.27
C ILE A 3 -5.04 16.72 -11.95
N TRP A 4 -6.14 16.03 -12.22
CA TRP A 4 -6.16 14.67 -12.77
C TRP A 4 -6.00 14.60 -14.29
N GLN A 5 -6.16 15.71 -15.03
CA GLN A 5 -6.09 15.70 -16.51
C GLN A 5 -4.71 16.09 -17.05
N CYS A 6 -3.93 16.87 -16.31
CA CYS A 6 -2.69 17.45 -16.86
C CYS A 6 -1.42 16.61 -16.62
N LEU A 7 -1.44 15.61 -15.73
CA LEU A 7 -0.23 14.89 -15.29
C LEU A 7 -0.07 13.48 -15.92
N PHE A 8 -1.00 13.01 -16.77
CA PHE A 8 -1.12 11.58 -17.09
C PHE A 8 -1.37 11.28 -18.58
N LYS A 9 -0.36 11.47 -19.43
CA LYS A 9 -0.33 10.76 -20.72
C LYS A 9 0.29 9.39 -20.49
N GLY A 10 -0.49 8.31 -20.55
CA GLY A 10 0.05 6.94 -20.69
C GLY A 10 -0.40 5.89 -19.67
N LEU A 11 -1.17 6.24 -18.64
CA LEU A 11 -1.85 5.27 -17.78
C LEU A 11 -3.35 5.42 -18.05
N ASP A 12 -3.96 4.41 -18.65
CA ASP A 12 -5.38 4.41 -19.03
C ASP A 12 -6.27 4.26 -17.79
N TRP A 13 -6.49 5.36 -17.06
CA TRP A 13 -7.40 5.43 -15.91
C TRP A 13 -8.88 5.63 -16.34
N ASP A 14 -9.26 5.31 -17.58
CA ASP A 14 -10.54 5.75 -18.17
C ASP A 14 -11.81 5.00 -17.72
N SER A 15 -11.79 4.24 -16.62
CA SER A 15 -13.05 3.88 -15.98
C SER A 15 -13.53 5.05 -15.11
N ARG A 16 -14.61 5.73 -15.54
CA ARG A 16 -15.28 6.80 -14.77
C ARG A 16 -15.60 6.38 -13.32
N ILE A 17 -15.71 5.07 -13.08
CA ILE A 17 -16.05 4.47 -11.78
C ILE A 17 -14.85 4.45 -10.84
N GLU A 18 -13.68 4.02 -11.29
CA GLU A 18 -12.45 4.01 -10.49
C GLU A 18 -12.07 5.43 -10.03
N ALA A 19 -12.03 6.37 -10.98
CA ALA A 19 -11.75 7.78 -10.68
C ALA A 19 -12.76 8.37 -9.69
N HIS A 20 -14.03 7.97 -9.78
CA HIS A 20 -15.05 8.37 -8.82
C HIS A 20 -14.80 7.78 -7.42
N GLN A 21 -14.46 6.50 -7.34
CA GLN A 21 -14.13 5.83 -6.07
C GLN A 21 -12.89 6.42 -5.40
N LEU A 22 -11.83 6.73 -6.15
CA LEU A 22 -10.64 7.41 -5.62
C LEU A 22 -10.98 8.78 -5.01
N LYS A 23 -11.88 9.53 -5.65
CA LYS A 23 -12.38 10.80 -5.10
C LYS A 23 -13.20 10.60 -3.83
N ILE A 24 -13.96 9.51 -3.72
CA ILE A 24 -14.64 9.13 -2.48
C ILE A 24 -13.60 8.80 -1.39
N VAL A 25 -12.58 8.00 -1.69
CA VAL A 25 -11.48 7.69 -0.76
C VAL A 25 -10.87 8.99 -0.22
N GLN A 26 -10.48 9.90 -1.11
CA GLN A 26 -9.85 11.17 -0.76
C GLN A 26 -10.69 12.00 0.22
N ARG A 27 -12.01 12.01 0.07
CA ARG A 27 -12.94 12.78 0.92
C ARG A 27 -13.36 12.05 2.19
N THR A 28 -13.27 10.73 2.21
CA THR A 28 -13.75 9.92 3.33
C THR A 28 -12.80 10.01 4.51
N LYS A 29 -13.35 10.32 5.69
CA LYS A 29 -12.57 10.46 6.95
C LYS A 29 -12.78 9.30 7.92
N LYS A 30 -13.84 8.52 7.75
CA LYS A 30 -14.21 7.43 8.67
C LYS A 30 -13.68 6.10 8.15
N ASP A 31 -12.89 5.42 8.95
CA ASP A 31 -12.26 4.14 8.59
C ASP A 31 -13.27 3.06 8.20
N ILE A 32 -14.42 2.99 8.89
CA ILE A 32 -15.48 2.04 8.54
C ILE A 32 -15.99 2.23 7.10
N ARG A 33 -16.07 3.47 6.62
CA ARG A 33 -16.51 3.75 5.24
C ARG A 33 -15.42 3.43 4.23
N LEU A 34 -14.16 3.72 4.58
CA LEU A 34 -13.00 3.33 3.77
C LEU A 34 -12.92 1.81 3.62
N PHE A 35 -13.11 1.07 4.72
CA PHE A 35 -13.06 -0.39 4.72
C PHE A 35 -14.23 -1.03 3.95
N GLN A 36 -15.43 -0.43 4.01
CA GLN A 36 -16.55 -0.86 3.18
C GLN A 36 -16.30 -0.64 1.69
N LEU A 37 -15.70 0.51 1.32
CA LEU A 37 -15.32 0.78 -0.06
C LEU A 37 -14.24 -0.19 -0.53
N TRP A 38 -13.22 -0.40 0.29
CA TRP A 38 -12.15 -1.37 0.06
C TRP A 38 -12.69 -2.78 -0.22
N LYS A 39 -13.64 -3.27 0.59
CA LYS A 39 -14.25 -4.60 0.40
C LYS A 39 -15.02 -4.76 -0.90
N LYS A 40 -15.61 -3.67 -1.40
CA LYS A 40 -16.54 -3.70 -2.54
C LYS A 40 -15.86 -3.34 -3.86
N SER A 41 -14.73 -2.66 -3.81
CA SER A 41 -14.07 -2.19 -5.03
C SER A 41 -13.37 -3.35 -5.73
N PRO A 42 -13.59 -3.54 -7.05
CA PRO A 42 -12.81 -4.48 -7.83
C PRO A 42 -11.44 -3.92 -8.22
N TYR A 43 -11.21 -2.61 -8.03
CA TYR A 43 -9.99 -1.91 -8.45
C TYR A 43 -8.95 -1.96 -7.34
N ILE A 44 -7.78 -2.54 -7.64
CA ILE A 44 -6.69 -2.69 -6.67
C ILE A 44 -6.18 -1.32 -6.21
N GLU A 45 -6.16 -0.34 -7.12
CA GLU A 45 -5.77 1.04 -6.92
C GLU A 45 -6.63 1.73 -5.86
N VAL A 46 -7.96 1.55 -5.93
CA VAL A 46 -8.91 2.06 -4.94
C VAL A 46 -8.69 1.38 -3.59
N ARG A 47 -8.41 0.07 -3.60
CA ARG A 47 -8.16 -0.70 -2.38
C ARG A 47 -6.87 -0.22 -1.69
N ILE A 48 -5.78 -0.08 -2.43
CA ILE A 48 -4.51 0.49 -1.94
C ILE A 48 -4.73 1.90 -1.38
N ALA A 49 -5.40 2.77 -2.15
CA ALA A 49 -5.73 4.13 -1.72
C ALA A 49 -6.54 4.16 -0.41
N ALA A 50 -7.49 3.23 -0.24
CA ALA A 50 -8.25 3.09 0.98
C ALA A 50 -7.36 2.66 2.16
N ILE A 51 -6.45 1.69 1.96
CA ILE A 51 -5.50 1.23 2.98
C ILE A 51 -4.62 2.39 3.47
N TYR A 52 -4.13 3.26 2.57
CA TYR A 52 -3.33 4.42 2.97
C TYR A 52 -4.01 5.31 4.00
N LYS A 53 -5.32 5.47 3.87
CA LYS A 53 -6.10 6.32 4.77
C LYS A 53 -6.59 5.63 6.03
N LEU A 54 -6.64 4.29 6.05
CA LEU A 54 -7.04 3.54 7.24
C LEU A 54 -6.06 3.80 8.40
N LYS A 55 -6.63 4.03 9.58
CA LYS A 55 -5.87 4.20 10.84
C LYS A 55 -6.19 3.10 11.84
N ASN A 56 -7.37 2.48 11.72
CA ASN A 56 -7.83 1.40 12.55
C ASN A 56 -6.92 0.17 12.40
N GLN A 57 -6.20 -0.15 13.46
CA GLN A 57 -5.22 -1.24 13.48
C GLN A 57 -5.89 -2.61 13.34
N GLU A 58 -7.11 -2.82 13.83
CA GLU A 58 -7.83 -4.09 13.65
C GLU A 58 -8.16 -4.36 12.18
N MET A 59 -8.59 -3.33 11.44
CA MET A 59 -8.83 -3.43 10.00
C MET A 59 -7.54 -3.72 9.23
N LEU A 60 -6.43 -3.05 9.59
CA LEU A 60 -5.12 -3.29 8.99
C LEU A 60 -4.62 -4.71 9.30
N SER A 61 -4.76 -5.18 10.54
CA SER A 61 -4.38 -6.54 10.95
C SER A 61 -5.17 -7.59 10.19
N ARG A 62 -6.46 -7.34 9.93
CA ARG A 62 -7.29 -8.23 9.14
C ARG A 62 -6.80 -8.30 7.69
N ILE A 63 -6.50 -7.17 7.08
CA ILE A 63 -6.01 -7.12 5.69
C ILE A 63 -4.69 -7.88 5.58
N ALA A 64 -3.73 -7.59 6.47
CA ALA A 64 -2.41 -8.23 6.48
C ALA A 64 -2.46 -9.75 6.64
N GLN A 65 -3.48 -10.31 7.32
CA GLN A 65 -3.60 -11.74 7.57
C GLN A 65 -4.47 -12.50 6.57
N THR A 66 -5.35 -11.82 5.84
CA THR A 66 -6.41 -12.49 5.06
C THR A 66 -6.43 -12.16 3.58
N GLU A 67 -5.68 -11.15 3.14
CA GLU A 67 -5.62 -10.84 1.71
C GLU A 67 -4.73 -11.79 0.92
N HIS A 68 -5.20 -12.20 -0.25
CA HIS A 68 -4.43 -13.03 -1.16
C HIS A 68 -3.49 -12.23 -2.04
N VAL A 69 -3.77 -10.95 -2.25
CA VAL A 69 -2.92 -10.07 -3.08
C VAL A 69 -1.80 -9.51 -2.22
N ASP A 70 -0.56 -9.90 -2.53
CA ASP A 70 0.65 -9.52 -1.80
C ASP A 70 0.78 -8.01 -1.63
N GLU A 71 0.45 -7.24 -2.66
CA GLU A 71 0.51 -5.79 -2.62
C GLU A 71 -0.42 -5.17 -1.55
N LEU A 72 -1.62 -5.73 -1.37
CA LEU A 72 -2.56 -5.26 -0.35
C LEU A 72 -2.10 -5.65 1.06
N ARG A 73 -1.52 -6.85 1.21
CA ARG A 73 -0.90 -7.28 2.47
C ARG A 73 0.27 -6.39 2.82
N TYR A 74 1.17 -6.12 1.87
CA TYR A 74 2.32 -5.23 2.03
C TYR A 74 1.91 -3.87 2.59
N GLU A 75 0.92 -3.21 1.97
CA GLU A 75 0.48 -1.89 2.42
C GLU A 75 -0.13 -1.91 3.82
N ALA A 76 -0.82 -2.98 4.19
CA ALA A 76 -1.32 -3.15 5.54
C ALA A 76 -0.18 -3.36 6.54
N VAL A 77 0.77 -4.26 6.25
CA VAL A 77 1.96 -4.56 7.08
C VAL A 77 2.77 -3.29 7.34
N ARG A 78 2.97 -2.45 6.33
CA ARG A 78 3.66 -1.17 6.46
C ARG A 78 3.01 -0.21 7.46
N LYS A 79 1.71 -0.31 7.69
CA LYS A 79 0.96 0.55 8.61
C LYS A 79 0.66 -0.10 9.96
N LEU A 80 0.96 -1.39 10.10
CA LEU A 80 0.76 -2.13 11.35
C LEU A 80 1.71 -1.65 12.43
N THR A 81 1.18 -1.52 13.65
CA THR A 81 1.98 -1.21 14.85
C THR A 81 2.07 -2.38 15.82
N ASP A 82 1.29 -3.44 15.59
CA ASP A 82 1.31 -4.65 16.42
C ASP A 82 2.59 -5.45 16.16
N LYS A 83 3.54 -5.38 17.10
CA LYS A 83 4.84 -6.05 17.00
C LYS A 83 4.73 -7.58 17.01
N THR A 84 3.74 -8.13 17.71
CA THR A 84 3.56 -9.59 17.79
C THR A 84 3.09 -10.11 16.44
N LEU A 85 2.12 -9.41 15.85
CA LEU A 85 1.65 -9.75 14.51
C LEU A 85 2.75 -9.54 13.46
N LEU A 86 3.53 -8.46 13.54
CA LEU A 86 4.67 -8.24 12.63
C LEU A 86 5.72 -9.35 12.74
N ALA A 87 6.06 -9.81 13.95
CA ALA A 87 7.00 -10.91 14.14
C ALA A 87 6.47 -12.22 13.52
N LYS A 88 5.16 -12.49 13.68
CA LYS A 88 4.51 -13.64 13.06
C LYS A 88 4.57 -13.59 11.54
N ILE A 89 4.17 -12.45 10.95
CA ILE A 89 4.21 -12.24 9.49
C ILE A 89 5.63 -12.36 8.95
N ALA A 90 6.64 -11.86 9.69
CA ALA A 90 8.04 -11.96 9.31
C ALA A 90 8.55 -13.41 9.16
N ILE A 91 7.88 -14.38 9.79
CA ILE A 91 8.26 -15.79 9.78
C ILE A 91 7.35 -16.59 8.84
N GLU A 92 6.05 -16.30 8.84
CA GLU A 92 5.03 -17.19 8.28
C GLU A 92 4.43 -16.73 6.94
N ASP A 93 4.61 -15.47 6.49
CA ASP A 93 4.00 -15.03 5.23
C ASP A 93 4.61 -15.78 4.03
N GLU A 94 3.77 -16.19 3.09
CA GLU A 94 4.18 -16.92 1.89
C GLU A 94 5.10 -16.07 1.00
N SER A 95 4.94 -14.75 1.01
CA SER A 95 5.71 -13.82 0.20
C SER A 95 6.99 -13.40 0.92
N ASP A 96 8.14 -13.74 0.33
CA ASP A 96 9.48 -13.38 0.83
C ASP A 96 9.59 -11.86 1.04
N TYR A 97 8.98 -11.08 0.14
CA TYR A 97 8.93 -9.63 0.21
C TYR A 97 8.19 -9.14 1.47
N ILE A 98 7.04 -9.73 1.78
CA ILE A 98 6.25 -9.35 2.96
C ILE A 98 6.96 -9.75 4.24
N ARG A 99 7.56 -10.96 4.27
CA ARG A 99 8.38 -11.40 5.41
C ARG A 99 9.49 -10.40 5.71
N HIS A 100 10.21 -9.95 4.68
CA HIS A 100 11.28 -8.97 4.82
C HIS A 100 10.77 -7.63 5.37
N VAL A 101 9.66 -7.11 4.85
CA VAL A 101 9.08 -5.82 5.26
C VAL A 101 8.59 -5.89 6.71
N ALA A 102 7.94 -6.98 7.08
CA ALA A 102 7.52 -7.24 8.46
C ALA A 102 8.72 -7.35 9.40
N HIS A 103 9.78 -8.05 8.98
CA HIS A 103 11.04 -8.16 9.73
C HIS A 103 11.68 -6.79 9.95
N ARG A 104 11.84 -5.97 8.89
CA ARG A 104 12.36 -4.60 9.00
C ARG A 104 11.54 -3.76 9.99
N LYS A 105 10.22 -3.82 9.88
CA LYS A 105 9.32 -3.03 10.72
C LYS A 105 9.33 -3.49 12.19
N TYR A 106 9.50 -4.79 12.41
CA TYR A 106 9.68 -5.39 13.73
C TYR A 106 11.06 -5.08 14.35
N ALA A 107 12.13 -5.18 13.56
CA ALA A 107 13.53 -5.12 14.01
C ALA A 107 14.08 -3.70 14.16
N CYS A 108 13.52 -2.70 13.48
CA CYS A 108 14.11 -1.37 13.44
C CYS A 108 13.83 -0.54 14.71
N ARG A 109 14.85 -0.44 15.59
CA ARG A 109 15.17 0.79 16.32
C ARG A 109 16.28 1.52 15.53
N LYS A 110 15.87 2.41 14.63
CA LYS A 110 16.67 3.27 13.71
C LYS A 110 17.44 2.57 12.58
N GLY A 111 17.17 3.02 11.36
CA GLY A 111 18.18 3.41 10.38
C GLY A 111 18.99 2.31 9.69
N VAL A 112 18.37 1.21 9.26
CA VAL A 112 19.01 0.31 8.29
C VAL A 112 18.04 0.02 7.15
N ASN A 113 18.27 0.70 6.03
CA ASN A 113 17.82 0.24 4.71
C ASN A 113 18.86 -0.75 4.23
N LEU A 114 18.54 -2.03 4.18
CA LEU A 114 19.23 -2.95 3.28
C LEU A 114 18.22 -4.03 2.84
N TRP A 115 17.43 -3.65 1.84
CA TRP A 115 17.10 -4.54 0.74
C TRP A 115 18.46 -4.92 0.13
N ASP A 116 18.87 -6.19 0.20
CA ASP A 116 20.01 -6.63 -0.59
C ASP A 116 19.49 -6.89 -2.01
N ALA A 117 19.43 -5.83 -2.81
CA ALA A 117 19.01 -5.87 -4.20
C ALA A 117 19.87 -6.82 -5.06
N SER A 118 21.03 -7.26 -4.54
CA SER A 118 21.96 -8.11 -5.27
C SER A 118 21.45 -9.52 -5.53
N GLU A 119 20.43 -9.99 -4.79
CA GLU A 119 19.77 -11.28 -5.02
C GLU A 119 18.54 -11.21 -5.94
N MET A 120 18.04 -10.01 -6.26
CA MET A 120 16.92 -9.86 -7.19
C MET A 120 17.43 -9.90 -8.63
N ASP A 121 16.74 -10.65 -9.48
CA ASP A 121 16.95 -10.50 -10.92
C ASP A 121 16.57 -9.07 -11.37
N ALA A 122 17.21 -8.60 -12.44
CA ALA A 122 17.04 -7.22 -12.92
C ALA A 122 15.59 -6.91 -13.35
N ASP A 123 14.82 -7.94 -13.72
CA ASP A 123 13.41 -7.80 -14.10
C ASP A 123 12.52 -7.57 -12.87
N ALA A 124 12.78 -8.27 -11.76
CA ALA A 124 12.11 -8.10 -10.48
C ALA A 124 12.37 -6.71 -9.87
N GLU A 125 13.59 -6.18 -10.00
CA GLU A 125 13.93 -4.83 -9.55
C GLU A 125 13.12 -3.75 -10.31
N LYS A 126 12.98 -3.91 -11.63
CA LYS A 126 12.19 -3.00 -12.47
C LYS A 126 10.71 -3.06 -12.14
N VAL A 127 10.16 -4.26 -11.94
CA VAL A 127 8.75 -4.46 -11.56
C VAL A 127 8.49 -3.84 -10.19
N LEU A 128 9.37 -4.07 -9.21
CA LEU A 128 9.24 -3.52 -7.88
C LEU A 128 9.29 -1.98 -7.90
N SER A 129 10.22 -1.40 -8.66
CA SER A 129 10.32 0.06 -8.83
C SER A 129 9.04 0.65 -9.40
N ALA A 130 8.44 0.03 -10.41
CA ALA A 130 7.18 0.49 -11.00
C ALA A 130 6.00 0.40 -10.02
N ILE A 131 5.93 -0.66 -9.21
CA ILE A 131 4.91 -0.82 -8.15
C ILE A 131 5.06 0.27 -7.10
N ILE A 132 6.28 0.48 -6.63
CA ILE A 132 6.70 1.51 -5.65
C ILE A 132 6.29 2.91 -6.14
N GLU A 133 6.61 3.26 -7.39
CA GLU A 133 6.22 4.54 -8.01
C GLU A 133 4.71 4.72 -8.13
N ARG A 134 3.99 3.69 -8.60
CA ARG A 134 2.52 3.70 -8.66
C ARG A 134 1.90 3.90 -7.28
N ASN A 135 2.47 3.27 -6.26
CA ASN A 135 1.94 3.29 -4.89
C ASN A 135 2.15 4.64 -4.22
N ALA A 136 3.31 5.28 -4.42
CA ALA A 136 3.50 6.67 -4.00
C ALA A 136 2.54 7.63 -4.71
N HIS A 137 2.23 7.38 -5.99
CA HIS A 137 1.22 8.14 -6.70
C HIS A 137 -0.17 7.99 -6.05
N LEU A 138 -0.59 6.75 -5.80
CA LEU A 138 -1.86 6.45 -5.11
C LEU A 138 -1.93 7.04 -3.70
N HIS A 139 -0.81 7.07 -2.96
CA HIS A 139 -0.73 7.74 -1.68
C HIS A 139 -1.06 9.23 -1.82
N PHE A 140 -0.41 9.93 -2.76
CA PHE A 140 -0.69 11.33 -3.02
C PHE A 140 -2.16 11.58 -3.41
N LEU A 141 -2.73 10.73 -4.24
CA LEU A 141 -4.14 10.83 -4.62
C LEU A 141 -5.09 10.64 -3.43
N ALA A 142 -4.79 9.69 -2.55
CA ALA A 142 -5.62 9.37 -1.40
C ALA A 142 -5.51 10.43 -0.29
N THR A 143 -4.30 10.87 0.04
CA THR A 143 -4.03 11.72 1.22
C THR A 143 -3.84 13.20 0.86
N GLY A 144 -3.49 13.51 -0.38
CA GLY A 144 -3.04 14.84 -0.80
C GLY A 144 -1.60 15.17 -0.37
N GLN A 145 -0.88 14.21 0.24
CA GLN A 145 0.48 14.39 0.74
C GLN A 145 1.46 13.62 -0.15
N ARG A 146 2.63 14.19 -0.43
CA ARG A 146 3.71 13.40 -1.05
C ARG A 146 4.15 12.32 -0.07
N ALA A 147 4.52 11.16 -0.59
CA ALA A 147 5.24 10.15 0.19
C ALA A 147 6.55 10.79 0.70
N ASP A 148 6.78 10.80 2.01
CA ASP A 148 8.03 11.27 2.60
C ASP A 148 9.12 10.19 2.51
N GLU A 149 10.38 10.50 2.82
CA GLU A 149 11.49 9.53 2.72
C GLU A 149 11.33 8.32 3.66
N GLU A 150 10.49 8.42 4.71
CA GLU A 150 10.08 7.30 5.57
C GLU A 150 9.05 6.37 4.89
N TRP A 151 8.55 6.73 3.70
CA TRP A 151 7.71 5.88 2.85
C TRP A 151 8.49 4.95 1.90
N TRP A 152 9.80 5.06 1.80
CA TRP A 152 10.62 4.13 0.99
C TRP A 152 11.43 3.18 1.89
#